data_AF-A0A2V7ILT4-F1
#
_entry.id   AF-A0A2V7ILT4-F1
#
_cell.length_a   1.000
_cell.length_b   1.000
_cell.length_c   1.000
_cell.angle_alpha   90.00
_cell.angle_beta   90.00
_cell.angle_gamma   90.00
#
_symmetry.space_group_name_H-M   'P 1'
#
loop_
_entity.id
_entity.type
_entity.pdbx_description
1 polymer ?
#
loop_
_entity_poly.entity_id
_entity_poly.type
_entity_poly.pdbx_seq_one_letter_code
_entity_poly.pdbx_strand_id
1 'polypeptide(L)'
;MSDVVTMRDVVVIGGGCYGTFYAAQLSKALTKGKARFRKVIVVDRDPRCRARLELGEAPERAFVESDWTAYFDAFLGEAAPARPGEPQDYIVPSPLMPHLMCEWVVRRARTRWPARAVAIAPVPGTLGTPYDRAAPAPDHTRYVSFADWICPTHCVEPAVCPAIGRPRTWEMSEAVAELAGRLRGAGEPVSGPALFVCRHHVFGVGTFAVDAVLAGDALVAAAGASGEPASVLIGTVSSCHGRPLPPMTPAERSAILRHARDLFNAGDYWLAHEALETVWRSIIREDEAAVWQGLIQAAAALLHRERGNDHGVEVVGGAALAKLGGPQRPDVEFDTVTFRAQLARALTGEGDPPRLEFRADDRPQPGS
;
A
#
# COMPACT_ATOMS: atom_id res chain seq x y z
N MET A 1 -30.69 3.51 -0.87
CA MET A 1 -29.90 4.32 0.08
C MET A 1 -28.74 3.45 0.50
N SER A 2 -27.47 3.87 0.36
CA SER A 2 -26.36 3.03 0.84
C SER A 2 -26.42 2.97 2.36
N ASP A 3 -26.38 1.77 2.93
CA ASP A 3 -26.34 1.60 4.38
C ASP A 3 -25.12 2.31 4.97
N VAL A 4 -25.31 2.92 6.15
CA VAL A 4 -24.23 3.60 6.88
C VAL A 4 -23.31 2.54 7.45
N VAL A 5 -22.03 2.60 7.10
CA VAL A 5 -21.07 1.64 7.64
C VAL A 5 -20.77 1.99 9.10
N THR A 6 -20.87 1.01 9.99
CA THR A 6 -20.57 1.19 11.41
C THR A 6 -19.37 0.34 11.81
N MET A 7 -18.35 0.98 12.36
CA MET A 7 -17.11 0.37 12.88
C MET A 7 -16.89 0.87 14.31
N ARG A 8 -16.04 0.19 15.08
CA ARG A 8 -15.62 0.64 16.42
C ARG A 8 -14.38 1.52 16.28
N ASP A 9 -13.19 0.95 16.29
CA ASP A 9 -11.97 1.67 15.93
C ASP A 9 -11.42 1.21 14.57
N VAL A 10 -10.77 2.13 13.87
CA VAL A 10 -10.13 1.87 12.58
C VAL A 10 -8.66 2.23 12.69
N VAL A 11 -7.80 1.21 12.74
CA VAL A 11 -6.36 1.36 12.83
C VAL A 11 -5.77 1.47 11.42
N VAL A 12 -5.17 2.62 11.10
CA VAL A 12 -4.49 2.87 9.83
C VAL A 12 -2.99 2.73 10.02
N ILE A 13 -2.38 1.76 9.34
CA ILE A 13 -0.94 1.51 9.49
C ILE A 13 -0.13 2.31 8.48
N GLY A 14 0.78 3.12 9.02
CA GLY A 14 1.56 4.11 8.30
C GLY A 14 0.77 5.40 8.11
N GLY A 15 1.41 6.53 8.34
CA GLY A 15 0.97 7.89 8.11
C GLY A 15 1.61 8.54 6.87
N GLY A 16 2.19 7.73 5.97
CA GLY A 16 2.64 8.17 4.65
C GLY A 16 1.48 8.56 3.70
N CYS A 17 1.71 8.56 2.39
CA CYS A 17 0.70 8.94 1.39
C CYS A 17 -0.59 8.09 1.49
N TYR A 18 -0.48 6.77 1.56
CA TYR A 18 -1.63 5.86 1.67
C TYR A 18 -2.40 6.05 2.97
N GLY A 19 -1.68 6.11 4.09
CA GLY A 19 -2.27 6.35 5.41
C GLY A 19 -3.04 7.66 5.46
N THR A 20 -2.42 8.72 4.94
CA THR A 20 -3.04 10.05 4.82
C THR A 20 -4.30 9.98 3.96
N PHE A 21 -4.23 9.32 2.80
CA PHE A 21 -5.38 9.15 1.91
C PHE A 21 -6.52 8.41 2.60
N TYR A 22 -6.27 7.25 3.21
CA TYR A 22 -7.32 6.44 3.83
C TYR A 22 -7.90 7.13 5.07
N ALA A 23 -7.07 7.74 5.91
CA ALA A 23 -7.54 8.54 7.04
C ALA A 23 -8.43 9.71 6.58
N ALA A 24 -8.05 10.40 5.50
CA ALA A 24 -8.85 11.47 4.92
C ALA A 24 -10.19 10.96 4.34
N GLN A 25 -10.20 9.80 3.67
CA GLN A 25 -11.44 9.19 3.18
C GLN A 25 -12.39 8.81 4.33
N LEU A 26 -11.85 8.30 5.44
CA LEU A 26 -12.65 7.98 6.64
C LEU A 26 -13.25 9.25 7.26
N SER A 27 -12.46 10.33 7.40
CA SER A 27 -12.98 11.62 7.86
C SER A 27 -14.07 12.16 6.93
N LYS A 28 -13.86 12.10 5.61
CA LYS A 28 -14.86 12.50 4.61
C LYS A 28 -16.14 11.66 4.71
N ALA A 29 -16.01 10.35 4.96
CA ALA A 29 -17.13 9.44 5.13
C ALA A 29 -17.95 9.76 6.38
N LEU A 30 -17.28 10.10 7.48
CA LEU A 30 -17.92 10.56 8.71
C LEU A 30 -18.69 11.87 8.49
N THR A 31 -18.05 12.90 7.90
CA THR A 31 -18.70 14.19 7.60
C THR A 31 -19.93 14.03 6.69
N LYS A 32 -19.88 13.09 5.73
CA LYS A 32 -21.00 12.80 4.82
C LYS A 32 -22.06 11.86 5.41
N GLY A 33 -21.93 11.45 6.68
CA GLY A 33 -22.84 10.50 7.33
C GLY A 33 -22.87 9.13 6.66
N LYS A 34 -21.78 8.73 5.98
CA LYS A 34 -21.63 7.43 5.30
C LYS A 34 -20.90 6.40 6.15
N ALA A 35 -20.18 6.83 7.18
CA ALA A 35 -19.56 5.97 8.16
C ALA A 35 -19.80 6.51 9.59
N ARG A 36 -19.79 5.60 10.56
CA ARG A 36 -19.72 5.88 11.99
C ARG A 36 -18.60 5.04 12.59
N PHE A 37 -17.75 5.68 13.38
CA PHE A 37 -16.69 5.01 14.14
C PHE A 37 -16.38 5.82 15.39
N ARG A 38 -15.83 5.15 16.41
CA ARG A 38 -15.34 5.77 17.64
C ARG A 38 -14.04 6.51 17.36
N LYS A 39 -13.06 5.85 16.75
CA LYS A 39 -11.77 6.49 16.46
C LYS A 39 -11.07 5.92 15.22
N VAL A 40 -10.43 6.78 14.44
CA VAL A 40 -9.39 6.43 13.47
C VAL A 40 -8.03 6.62 14.15
N ILE A 41 -7.21 5.58 14.20
CA ILE A 41 -5.91 5.61 14.87
C ILE A 41 -4.85 5.41 13.80
N VAL A 42 -4.09 6.46 13.49
CA VAL A 42 -2.97 6.38 12.55
C VAL A 42 -1.71 6.03 13.33
N VAL A 43 -1.08 4.90 12.98
CA VAL A 43 0.13 4.42 13.65
C VAL A 43 1.33 4.57 12.73
N ASP A 44 2.30 5.37 13.12
CA ASP A 44 3.53 5.58 12.36
C ASP A 44 4.74 5.69 13.29
N ARG A 45 5.92 5.38 12.76
CA ARG A 45 7.20 5.52 13.48
C ARG A 45 7.68 6.97 13.51
N ASP A 46 7.29 7.76 12.50
CA ASP A 46 7.61 9.18 12.42
C ASP A 46 6.52 10.00 13.14
N PRO A 47 6.84 10.69 14.25
CA PRO A 47 5.89 11.58 14.92
C PRO A 47 5.43 12.73 14.02
N ARG A 48 6.15 13.05 12.94
CA ARG A 48 5.81 14.06 11.95
C ARG A 48 5.38 13.44 10.62
N CYS A 49 4.85 12.22 10.64
CA CYS A 49 4.30 11.59 9.44
C CYS A 49 3.29 12.52 8.74
N ARG A 50 3.22 12.39 7.41
CA ARG A 50 2.40 13.22 6.53
C ARG A 50 0.95 13.33 7.00
N ALA A 51 0.35 12.22 7.42
CA ALA A 51 -1.03 12.18 7.90
C ALA A 51 -1.25 13.11 9.10
N ARG A 52 -0.29 13.18 10.03
CA ARG A 52 -0.37 14.08 11.17
C ARG A 52 -0.27 15.53 10.73
N LEU A 53 0.68 15.84 9.84
CA LEU A 53 0.91 17.21 9.35
C LEU A 53 -0.28 17.75 8.53
N GLU A 54 -0.87 16.92 7.66
CA GLU A 54 -1.95 17.36 6.76
C GLU A 54 -3.33 17.31 7.40
N LEU A 55 -3.61 16.32 8.26
CA LEU A 55 -4.95 16.12 8.82
C LEU A 55 -5.09 16.66 10.24
N GLY A 56 -4.01 16.71 11.02
CA GLY A 56 -4.05 17.10 12.45
C GLY A 56 -4.88 16.17 13.34
N GLU A 57 -4.78 16.34 14.65
CA GLU A 57 -5.61 15.63 15.64
C GLU A 57 -7.09 16.06 15.55
N ALA A 58 -8.01 15.16 15.86
CA ALA A 58 -9.45 15.47 15.95
C ALA A 58 -10.14 14.56 16.99
N PRO A 59 -11.35 14.88 17.47
CA PRO A 59 -12.06 13.99 18.41
C PRO A 59 -12.16 12.54 17.93
N GLU A 60 -12.38 12.36 16.62
CA GLU A 60 -12.50 11.06 15.95
C GLU A 60 -11.17 10.50 15.41
N ARG A 61 -10.04 11.20 15.57
CA ARG A 61 -8.75 10.80 14.98
C ARG A 61 -7.60 10.99 15.95
N ALA A 62 -6.82 9.94 16.16
CA ALA A 62 -5.61 9.96 16.98
C ALA A 62 -4.40 9.50 16.18
N PHE A 63 -3.23 9.91 16.62
CA PHE A 63 -1.95 9.46 16.07
C PHE A 63 -1.09 8.84 17.16
N VAL A 64 -0.58 7.65 16.87
CA VAL A 64 0.29 6.89 17.78
C VAL A 64 1.68 6.79 17.15
N GLU A 65 2.68 7.31 17.85
CA GLU A 65 4.10 7.09 17.51
C GLU A 65 4.51 5.71 18.00
N SER A 66 4.67 4.75 17.09
CA SER A 66 5.08 3.40 17.45
C SER A 66 5.63 2.63 16.25
N ASP A 67 6.51 1.68 16.53
CA ASP A 67 6.78 0.59 15.60
C ASP A 67 5.51 -0.25 15.41
N TRP A 68 5.18 -0.60 14.17
CA TRP A 68 3.95 -1.32 13.86
C TRP A 68 3.90 -2.72 14.49
N THR A 69 5.04 -3.41 14.58
CA THR A 69 5.12 -4.72 15.22
C THR A 69 4.86 -4.60 16.71
N ALA A 70 5.53 -3.66 17.40
CA ALA A 70 5.30 -3.41 18.82
C ALA A 70 3.86 -2.96 19.12
N TYR A 71 3.30 -2.09 18.27
CA TYR A 71 1.91 -1.65 18.40
C TYR A 71 0.94 -2.83 18.28
N PHE A 72 1.10 -3.71 17.29
CA PHE A 72 0.22 -4.85 17.11
C PHE A 72 0.37 -5.90 18.21
N ASP A 73 1.59 -6.11 18.73
CA ASP A 73 1.80 -7.01 19.87
C ASP A 73 1.00 -6.56 21.09
N ALA A 74 0.94 -5.25 21.37
CA ALA A 74 0.12 -4.69 22.45
C ALA A 74 -1.38 -4.69 22.10
N PHE A 75 -1.75 -4.07 20.97
CA PHE A 75 -3.15 -3.87 20.56
C PHE A 75 -3.89 -5.20 20.37
N LEU A 76 -3.33 -6.15 19.62
CA LEU A 76 -3.96 -7.45 19.39
C LEU A 76 -3.77 -8.39 20.59
N GLY A 77 -2.77 -8.15 21.45
CA GLY A 77 -2.57 -8.90 22.69
C GLY A 77 -3.68 -8.67 23.72
N GLU A 78 -4.27 -7.48 23.72
CA GLU A 78 -5.39 -7.09 24.60
C GLU A 78 -6.76 -7.15 23.90
N ALA A 79 -6.79 -7.26 22.57
CA ALA A 79 -8.02 -7.29 21.80
C ALA A 79 -8.89 -8.53 22.11
N ALA A 80 -10.20 -8.32 22.09
CA ALA A 80 -11.21 -9.37 22.18
C ALA A 80 -12.20 -9.26 21.01
N PRO A 81 -12.75 -10.38 20.52
CA PRO A 81 -13.77 -10.37 19.46
C PRO A 81 -14.97 -9.51 19.86
N ALA A 82 -15.57 -8.83 18.87
CA ALA A 82 -16.79 -8.07 19.13
C ALA A 82 -17.94 -9.00 19.53
N ARG A 83 -18.79 -8.56 20.46
CA ARG A 83 -19.99 -9.33 20.81
C ARG A 83 -21.00 -9.27 19.67
N PRO A 84 -21.92 -10.25 19.55
CA PRO A 84 -23.00 -10.20 18.57
C PRO A 84 -23.77 -8.87 18.64
N GLY A 85 -23.83 -8.15 17.52
CA GLY A 85 -24.50 -6.85 17.40
C GLY A 85 -23.64 -5.63 17.74
N GLU A 86 -22.43 -5.82 18.29
CA GLU A 86 -21.47 -4.72 18.50
C GLU A 86 -20.65 -4.45 17.22
N PRO A 87 -20.23 -3.19 17.00
CA PRO A 87 -19.34 -2.87 15.91
C PRO A 87 -17.93 -3.44 16.14
N GLN A 88 -17.31 -3.95 15.07
CA GLN A 88 -15.95 -4.51 15.08
C GLN A 88 -14.88 -3.44 14.91
N ASP A 89 -13.66 -3.76 15.38
CA ASP A 89 -12.46 -3.00 15.02
C ASP A 89 -11.92 -3.47 13.67
N TYR A 90 -11.32 -2.53 12.94
CA TYR A 90 -10.78 -2.76 11.61
C TYR A 90 -9.36 -2.26 11.49
N ILE A 91 -8.59 -2.93 10.64
CA ILE A 91 -7.24 -2.53 10.26
C ILE A 91 -7.26 -2.15 8.78
N VAL A 92 -6.73 -0.97 8.47
CA VAL A 92 -6.37 -0.55 7.11
C VAL A 92 -4.90 -0.91 6.91
N PRO A 93 -4.59 -1.97 6.15
CA PRO A 93 -3.21 -2.29 5.81
C PRO A 93 -2.62 -1.24 4.87
N SER A 94 -1.32 -1.00 4.97
CA SER A 94 -0.60 -0.36 3.87
C SER A 94 -0.48 -1.35 2.70
N PRO A 95 -0.71 -0.93 1.44
CA PRO A 95 -0.63 -1.80 0.27
C PRO A 95 0.80 -2.28 -0.04
N LEU A 96 1.81 -1.71 0.63
CA LEU A 96 3.23 -2.02 0.44
C LEU A 96 3.86 -2.63 1.70
N MET A 97 3.05 -3.03 2.65
CA MET A 97 3.53 -3.46 3.97
C MET A 97 4.00 -4.91 3.96
N PRO A 98 4.99 -5.27 4.79
CA PRO A 98 5.25 -6.68 5.13
C PRO A 98 4.00 -7.35 5.69
N HIS A 99 4.01 -8.68 5.74
CA HIS A 99 2.88 -9.49 6.19
C HIS A 99 2.69 -9.42 7.72
N LEU A 100 2.47 -8.22 8.29
CA LEU A 100 2.46 -7.95 9.73
C LEU A 100 1.53 -8.88 10.53
N MET A 101 0.38 -9.25 9.96
CA MET A 101 -0.53 -10.18 10.64
C MET A 101 0.02 -11.61 10.71
N CYS A 102 0.75 -12.07 9.68
CA CYS A 102 1.46 -13.35 9.71
C CYS A 102 2.60 -13.27 10.72
N GLU A 103 3.40 -12.19 10.70
CA GLU A 103 4.48 -11.98 11.67
C GLU A 103 3.97 -12.01 13.12
N TRP A 104 2.86 -11.33 13.39
CA TRP A 104 2.22 -11.31 14.70
C TRP A 104 1.77 -12.72 15.13
N VAL A 105 1.07 -13.46 14.25
CA VAL A 105 0.65 -14.85 14.51
C VAL A 105 1.87 -15.77 14.76
N VAL A 106 2.94 -15.62 13.99
CA VAL A 106 4.19 -16.40 14.17
C VAL A 106 4.84 -16.08 15.52
N ARG A 107 4.91 -14.81 15.93
CA ARG A 107 5.41 -14.41 17.25
C ARG A 107 4.54 -15.01 18.36
N ARG A 108 3.21 -14.93 18.24
CA ARG A 108 2.25 -15.54 19.18
C ARG A 108 2.46 -17.04 19.32
N ALA A 109 2.66 -17.75 18.20
CA ALA A 109 2.95 -19.19 18.21
C ALA A 109 4.27 -19.51 18.93
N ARG A 110 5.34 -18.74 18.69
CA ARG A 110 6.64 -18.91 19.37
C ARG A 110 6.53 -18.68 20.88
N THR A 111 5.80 -17.66 21.31
CA THR A 111 5.55 -17.40 22.73
C THR A 111 4.71 -18.50 23.38
N ARG A 112 3.71 -19.02 22.64
CA ARG A 112 2.83 -20.10 23.12
C ARG A 112 3.57 -21.43 23.27
N TRP A 113 4.55 -21.71 22.40
CA TRP A 113 5.31 -22.95 22.42
C TRP A 113 6.83 -22.71 22.32
N PRO A 114 7.48 -22.26 23.39
CA PRO A 114 8.91 -21.91 23.36
C PRO A 114 9.83 -23.10 23.07
N ALA A 115 9.37 -24.34 23.31
CA ALA A 115 10.11 -25.56 23.06
C ALA A 115 9.89 -26.16 21.65
N ARG A 116 9.06 -25.53 20.80
CA ARG A 116 8.74 -26.04 19.46
C ARG A 116 9.37 -25.17 18.37
N ALA A 117 9.80 -25.80 17.28
CA ALA A 117 10.24 -25.08 16.11
C ALA A 117 9.03 -24.42 15.41
N VAL A 118 9.11 -23.11 15.19
CA VAL A 118 8.10 -22.33 14.45
C VAL A 118 8.81 -21.52 13.36
N ALA A 119 8.53 -21.87 12.11
CA ALA A 119 9.13 -21.25 10.94
C ALA A 119 8.07 -20.96 9.87
N ILE A 120 8.35 -19.96 9.03
CA ILE A 120 7.61 -19.72 7.79
C ILE A 120 8.23 -20.64 6.73
N ALA A 121 7.39 -21.36 5.99
CA ALA A 121 7.81 -22.31 4.97
C ALA A 121 7.20 -21.93 3.60
N PRO A 122 7.80 -22.39 2.48
CA PRO A 122 7.23 -22.19 1.16
C PRO A 122 5.78 -22.71 1.09
N VAL A 123 4.88 -21.90 0.51
CA VAL A 123 3.49 -22.31 0.29
C VAL A 123 3.45 -23.38 -0.82
N PRO A 124 3.02 -24.62 -0.55
CA PRO A 124 3.02 -25.70 -1.54
C PRO A 124 1.90 -25.57 -2.58
N GLY A 125 2.00 -26.38 -3.64
CA GLY A 125 0.97 -26.47 -4.69
C GLY A 125 0.90 -25.25 -5.61
N THR A 126 -0.20 -25.15 -6.36
CA THR A 126 -0.46 -24.03 -7.28
C THR A 126 -1.85 -23.45 -7.06
N LEU A 127 -1.94 -22.11 -7.17
CA LEU A 127 -3.20 -21.36 -7.17
C LEU A 127 -3.76 -21.16 -8.58
N GLY A 128 -2.98 -21.46 -9.62
CA GLY A 128 -3.39 -21.23 -11.02
C GLY A 128 -3.51 -19.74 -11.39
N THR A 129 -2.91 -18.86 -10.60
CA THR A 129 -2.93 -17.42 -10.84
C THR A 129 -1.91 -17.04 -11.92
N PRO A 130 -2.24 -16.13 -12.86
CA PRO A 130 -1.31 -15.65 -13.88
C PRO A 130 -0.01 -15.07 -13.29
N TYR A 131 -0.13 -14.38 -12.16
CA TYR A 131 1.03 -13.94 -11.37
C TYR A 131 1.19 -14.83 -10.15
N ASP A 132 2.37 -15.42 -10.00
CA ASP A 132 2.73 -16.30 -8.89
C ASP A 132 4.25 -16.23 -8.65
N ARG A 133 4.65 -15.62 -7.54
CA ARG A 133 6.05 -15.40 -7.17
C ARG A 133 6.26 -15.72 -5.70
N ALA A 134 7.34 -16.44 -5.38
CA ALA A 134 7.76 -16.67 -4.01
C ALA A 134 8.94 -15.76 -3.67
N ALA A 135 8.89 -15.13 -2.50
CA ALA A 135 10.04 -14.49 -1.88
C ALA A 135 11.09 -15.57 -1.55
N PRO A 136 12.39 -15.26 -1.69
CA PRO A 136 13.44 -16.17 -1.26
C PRO A 136 13.41 -16.35 0.27
N ALA A 137 14.14 -17.36 0.75
CA ALA A 137 14.40 -17.49 2.18
C ALA A 137 15.03 -16.20 2.74
N PRO A 138 14.72 -15.81 3.99
CA PRO A 138 13.89 -16.53 4.96
C PRO A 138 12.39 -16.17 4.93
N ASP A 139 11.97 -15.24 4.05
CA ASP A 139 10.60 -14.71 4.02
C ASP A 139 9.59 -15.75 3.54
N HIS A 140 9.89 -16.46 2.45
CA HIS A 140 9.03 -17.49 1.86
C HIS A 140 7.59 -17.06 1.52
N THR A 141 7.24 -15.78 1.72
CA THR A 141 5.94 -15.21 1.34
C THR A 141 5.68 -15.43 -0.15
N ARG A 142 4.50 -15.95 -0.48
CA ARG A 142 4.06 -16.17 -1.86
C ARG A 142 3.08 -15.09 -2.28
N TYR A 143 3.45 -14.34 -3.30
CA TYR A 143 2.69 -13.25 -3.89
C TYR A 143 1.94 -13.78 -5.12
N VAL A 144 0.61 -13.66 -5.08
CA VAL A 144 -0.29 -14.18 -6.11
C VAL A 144 -1.27 -13.11 -6.58
N SER A 145 -1.65 -13.15 -7.85
CA SER A 145 -2.65 -12.22 -8.41
C SER A 145 -3.33 -12.82 -9.65
N PHE A 146 -4.65 -12.66 -9.72
CA PHE A 146 -5.45 -12.97 -10.91
C PHE A 146 -5.34 -11.90 -12.00
N ALA A 147 -4.87 -10.70 -11.65
CA ALA A 147 -4.50 -9.68 -12.61
C ALA A 147 -3.02 -9.87 -13.02
N ASP A 148 -2.78 -10.12 -14.31
CA ASP A 148 -1.46 -10.08 -14.96
C ASP A 148 -1.10 -8.67 -15.47
N TRP A 149 -1.98 -7.68 -15.26
CA TRP A 149 -1.74 -6.26 -15.48
C TRP A 149 -1.56 -5.49 -14.17
N ILE A 150 -1.18 -4.21 -14.27
CA ILE A 150 -1.05 -3.30 -13.13
C ILE A 150 -2.38 -2.59 -12.90
N CYS A 151 -2.99 -2.81 -11.72
CA CYS A 151 -4.15 -2.05 -11.26
C CYS A 151 -3.71 -0.77 -10.52
N PRO A 152 -4.57 0.28 -10.46
CA PRO A 152 -4.35 1.41 -9.56
C PRO A 152 -4.21 0.94 -8.11
N THR A 153 -3.35 1.57 -7.32
CA THR A 153 -3.11 1.10 -5.93
C THR A 153 -4.36 1.20 -5.04
N HIS A 154 -5.26 2.13 -5.35
CA HIS A 154 -6.54 2.31 -4.67
C HIS A 154 -7.70 1.63 -5.40
N CYS A 155 -7.44 0.53 -6.11
CA CYS A 155 -8.48 -0.22 -6.79
C CYS A 155 -9.53 -0.69 -5.78
N VAL A 156 -10.75 -0.18 -5.90
CA VAL A 156 -11.88 -0.52 -5.01
C VAL A 156 -12.57 -1.83 -5.38
N GLU A 157 -12.02 -2.56 -6.36
CA GLU A 157 -12.56 -3.81 -6.88
C GLU A 157 -14.05 -3.71 -7.27
N PRO A 158 -14.42 -2.81 -8.22
CA PRO A 158 -15.82 -2.59 -8.61
C PRO A 158 -16.43 -3.83 -9.25
N ALA A 159 -17.75 -3.98 -9.21
CA ALA A 159 -18.46 -5.15 -9.74
C ALA A 159 -18.09 -5.48 -11.21
N VAL A 160 -17.91 -4.45 -12.04
CA VAL A 160 -17.36 -4.57 -13.40
C VAL A 160 -15.93 -4.04 -13.37
N CYS A 161 -14.96 -4.90 -13.72
CA CYS A 161 -13.56 -4.53 -13.71
C CYS A 161 -13.22 -3.70 -14.96
N PRO A 162 -12.65 -2.47 -14.82
CA PRO A 162 -12.31 -1.63 -15.97
C PRO A 162 -11.29 -2.25 -16.91
N ALA A 163 -10.35 -3.05 -16.40
CA ALA A 163 -9.29 -3.64 -17.21
C ALA A 163 -9.79 -4.72 -18.17
N ILE A 164 -10.83 -5.47 -17.79
CA ILE A 164 -11.40 -6.55 -18.60
C ILE A 164 -12.79 -6.23 -19.18
N GLY A 165 -13.38 -5.09 -18.80
CA GLY A 165 -14.69 -4.64 -19.27
C GLY A 165 -15.88 -5.52 -18.86
N ARG A 166 -15.70 -6.44 -17.90
CA ARG A 166 -16.72 -7.42 -17.49
C ARG A 166 -16.66 -7.72 -15.97
N PRO A 167 -17.69 -8.36 -15.39
CA PRO A 167 -17.61 -8.85 -14.03
C PRO A 167 -16.43 -9.80 -13.84
N ARG A 168 -15.83 -9.76 -12.65
CA ARG A 168 -14.81 -10.73 -12.26
C ARG A 168 -15.43 -12.10 -12.10
N THR A 169 -14.65 -13.14 -12.40
CA THR A 169 -15.05 -14.54 -12.27
C THR A 169 -14.13 -15.31 -11.32
N TRP A 170 -13.43 -14.58 -10.44
CA TRP A 170 -12.43 -15.13 -9.52
C TRP A 170 -12.50 -14.41 -8.18
N GLU A 171 -12.15 -15.13 -7.12
CA GLU A 171 -11.99 -14.60 -5.76
C GLU A 171 -10.77 -15.25 -5.11
N MET A 172 -9.79 -14.45 -4.69
CA MET A 172 -8.54 -14.97 -4.12
C MET A 172 -8.78 -15.80 -2.85
N SER A 173 -9.73 -15.40 -2.00
CA SER A 173 -10.05 -16.16 -0.79
C SER A 173 -10.59 -17.55 -1.10
N GLU A 174 -11.35 -17.70 -2.19
CA GLU A 174 -11.86 -19.00 -2.65
C GLU A 174 -10.70 -19.85 -3.19
N ALA A 175 -9.85 -19.27 -4.04
CA ALA A 175 -8.68 -19.96 -4.58
C ALA A 175 -7.73 -20.50 -3.49
N VAL A 176 -7.50 -19.71 -2.43
CA VAL A 176 -6.66 -20.14 -1.29
C VAL A 176 -7.38 -21.21 -0.44
N ALA A 177 -8.70 -21.10 -0.25
CA ALA A 177 -9.47 -22.14 0.44
C ALA A 177 -9.48 -23.46 -0.35
N GLU A 178 -9.60 -23.41 -1.67
CA GLU A 178 -9.49 -24.58 -2.54
C GLU A 178 -8.10 -25.20 -2.50
N LEU A 179 -7.03 -24.39 -2.50
CA LEU A 179 -5.67 -24.89 -2.31
C LEU A 179 -5.55 -25.66 -0.99
N ALA A 180 -6.04 -25.07 0.11
CA ALA A 180 -6.04 -25.73 1.41
C ALA A 180 -6.81 -27.06 1.39
N GLY A 181 -7.96 -27.09 0.70
CA GLY A 181 -8.76 -28.29 0.48
C GLY A 181 -8.02 -29.37 -0.31
N ARG A 182 -7.35 -28.99 -1.42
CA ARG A 182 -6.53 -29.92 -2.23
C ARG A 182 -5.38 -30.51 -1.43
N LEU A 183 -4.67 -29.70 -0.65
CA LEU A 183 -3.56 -30.15 0.19
C LEU A 183 -4.04 -31.16 1.25
N ARG A 184 -5.13 -30.85 1.96
CA ARG A 184 -5.73 -31.81 2.92
C ARG A 184 -6.19 -33.10 2.24
N GLY A 185 -6.81 -33.01 1.06
CA GLY A 185 -7.24 -34.18 0.29
C GLY A 185 -6.08 -35.07 -0.16
N ALA A 186 -4.87 -34.50 -0.30
CA ALA A 186 -3.64 -35.23 -0.58
C ALA A 186 -2.95 -35.79 0.68
N GLY A 187 -3.50 -35.58 1.87
CA GLY A 187 -2.94 -36.04 3.14
C GLY A 187 -1.90 -35.10 3.76
N GLU A 188 -1.73 -33.89 3.23
CA GLU A 188 -0.83 -32.89 3.81
C GLU A 188 -1.38 -32.37 5.16
N PRO A 189 -0.54 -32.21 6.21
CA PRO A 189 -0.97 -31.76 7.54
C PRO A 189 -1.19 -30.24 7.57
N VAL A 190 -2.10 -29.74 6.73
CA VAL A 190 -2.40 -28.31 6.56
C VAL A 190 -3.75 -27.95 7.18
N SER A 191 -3.72 -27.04 8.15
CA SER A 191 -4.88 -26.38 8.75
C SER A 191 -5.16 -25.04 8.07
N GLY A 192 -6.39 -24.54 8.22
CA GLY A 192 -6.80 -23.24 7.67
C GLY A 192 -7.52 -23.30 6.32
N PRO A 193 -7.54 -22.19 5.57
CA PRO A 193 -6.65 -21.03 5.71
C PRO A 193 -7.11 -20.00 6.75
N ALA A 194 -6.16 -19.31 7.39
CA ALA A 194 -6.39 -18.08 8.15
C ALA A 194 -6.23 -16.89 7.19
N LEU A 195 -7.35 -16.29 6.79
CA LEU A 195 -7.38 -15.22 5.78
C LEU A 195 -7.80 -13.88 6.37
N PHE A 196 -6.99 -12.85 6.10
CA PHE A 196 -7.29 -11.45 6.41
C PHE A 196 -7.74 -10.77 5.12
N VAL A 197 -9.04 -10.87 4.85
CA VAL A 197 -9.63 -10.42 3.58
C VAL A 197 -9.89 -8.93 3.62
N CYS A 198 -9.12 -8.17 2.83
CA CYS A 198 -9.28 -6.74 2.66
C CYS A 198 -10.53 -6.45 1.83
N ARG A 199 -11.49 -5.72 2.41
CA ARG A 199 -12.75 -5.32 1.80
C ARG A 199 -12.92 -3.81 1.86
N HIS A 200 -13.42 -3.22 0.77
CA HIS A 200 -13.67 -1.80 0.68
C HIS A 200 -15.03 -1.45 1.28
N HIS A 201 -15.03 -0.91 2.50
CA HIS A 201 -16.28 -0.65 3.22
C HIS A 201 -16.88 0.71 2.86
N VAL A 202 -16.05 1.76 2.83
CA VAL A 202 -16.52 3.12 2.56
C VAL A 202 -15.48 3.92 1.80
N PHE A 203 -15.91 4.63 0.76
CA PHE A 203 -15.07 5.51 -0.07
C PHE A 203 -13.74 4.87 -0.51
N GLY A 204 -13.75 3.58 -0.81
CA GLY A 204 -12.57 2.86 -1.28
C GLY A 204 -11.51 2.60 -0.22
N VAL A 205 -11.85 2.72 1.07
CA VAL A 205 -10.94 2.34 2.17
C VAL A 205 -11.00 0.83 2.35
N GLY A 206 -9.90 0.15 2.03
CA GLY A 206 -9.74 -1.30 2.21
C GLY A 206 -9.41 -1.63 3.66
N THR A 207 -10.22 -2.49 4.28
CA THR A 207 -10.04 -2.93 5.67
C THR A 207 -10.20 -4.43 5.81
N PHE A 208 -9.57 -5.02 6.83
CA PHE A 208 -9.96 -6.32 7.37
C PHE A 208 -10.24 -6.21 8.87
N ALA A 209 -11.11 -7.09 9.38
CA ALA A 209 -11.54 -7.05 10.77
C ALA A 209 -10.46 -7.59 11.72
N VAL A 210 -10.34 -6.99 12.91
CA VAL A 210 -9.49 -7.52 14.00
C VAL A 210 -9.95 -8.91 14.42
N ASP A 211 -11.26 -9.17 14.43
CA ASP A 211 -11.84 -10.48 14.75
C ASP A 211 -11.32 -11.59 13.81
N ALA A 212 -11.06 -11.28 12.53
CA ALA A 212 -10.46 -12.24 11.59
C ALA A 212 -9.00 -12.56 11.96
N VAL A 213 -8.25 -11.59 12.49
CA VAL A 213 -6.88 -11.78 12.99
C VAL A 213 -6.88 -12.67 14.23
N LEU A 214 -7.78 -12.40 15.18
CA LEU A 214 -7.95 -13.20 16.39
C LEU A 214 -8.40 -14.64 16.07
N ALA A 215 -9.31 -14.82 15.12
CA ALA A 215 -9.70 -16.13 14.62
C ALA A 215 -8.52 -16.88 13.96
N GLY A 216 -7.63 -16.14 13.26
CA GLY A 216 -6.39 -16.67 12.73
C GLY A 216 -5.45 -17.22 13.81
N ASP A 217 -5.16 -16.46 14.88
CA ASP A 217 -4.34 -16.94 16.00
C ASP A 217 -5.01 -18.13 16.71
N ALA A 218 -6.33 -18.11 16.89
CA ALA A 218 -7.06 -19.24 17.46
C ALA A 218 -6.94 -20.51 16.60
N LEU A 219 -6.98 -20.38 15.27
CA LEU A 219 -6.76 -21.49 14.35
C LEU A 219 -5.34 -22.04 14.45
N VAL A 220 -4.32 -21.18 14.54
CA VAL A 220 -2.93 -21.61 14.77
C VAL A 220 -2.79 -22.32 16.12
N ALA A 221 -3.39 -21.75 17.18
CA ALA A 221 -3.41 -22.35 18.52
C ALA A 221 -4.01 -23.77 18.49
N ALA A 222 -5.14 -23.95 17.81
CA ALA A 222 -5.81 -25.24 17.66
C ALA A 222 -4.98 -26.24 16.84
N ALA A 223 -4.42 -25.81 15.70
CA ALA A 223 -3.60 -26.65 14.83
C ALA A 223 -2.34 -27.17 15.56
N GLY A 224 -1.73 -26.34 16.40
CA GLY A 224 -0.57 -26.73 17.20
C GLY A 224 -0.90 -27.48 18.49
N ALA A 225 -2.15 -27.56 18.93
CA ALA A 225 -2.49 -28.06 20.28
C ALA A 225 -2.14 -29.54 20.50
N SER A 226 -2.13 -30.36 19.44
CA SER A 226 -1.83 -31.80 19.53
C SER A 226 -0.35 -32.12 19.81
N GLY A 227 0.55 -31.15 19.61
CA GLY A 227 2.00 -31.38 19.67
C GLY A 227 2.62 -31.93 18.38
N GLU A 228 1.81 -32.55 17.51
CA GLU A 228 2.24 -33.06 16.21
C GLU A 228 2.64 -31.92 15.25
N PRO A 229 3.50 -32.20 14.25
CA PRO A 229 3.79 -31.24 13.18
C PRO A 229 2.52 -30.81 12.46
N ALA A 230 2.30 -29.50 12.37
CA ALA A 230 1.16 -28.92 11.68
C ALA A 230 1.60 -27.68 10.89
N SER A 231 1.02 -27.51 9.71
CA SER A 231 1.17 -26.33 8.87
C SER A 231 -0.13 -25.54 8.86
N VAL A 232 -0.05 -24.21 8.82
CA VAL A 232 -1.22 -23.35 8.67
C VAL A 232 -0.99 -22.41 7.49
N LEU A 233 -1.95 -22.38 6.56
CA LEU A 233 -1.93 -21.37 5.50
C LEU A 233 -2.45 -20.05 6.06
N ILE A 234 -1.64 -19.00 5.94
CA ILE A 234 -1.96 -17.64 6.38
C ILE A 234 -1.86 -16.72 5.16
N GLY A 235 -2.83 -15.81 4.99
CA GLY A 235 -2.79 -14.85 3.89
C GLY A 235 -3.54 -13.56 4.18
N THR A 236 -2.95 -12.43 3.82
CA THR A 236 -3.67 -11.16 3.64
C THR A 236 -4.02 -11.01 2.16
N VAL A 237 -5.31 -10.96 1.84
CA VAL A 237 -5.78 -11.02 0.45
C VAL A 237 -6.86 -9.98 0.17
N SER A 238 -6.95 -9.48 -1.06
CA SER A 238 -8.16 -8.85 -1.58
C SER A 238 -8.87 -9.79 -2.56
N SER A 239 -9.88 -9.35 -3.30
CA SER A 239 -10.54 -10.21 -4.31
C SER A 239 -9.56 -10.60 -5.43
N CYS A 240 -8.68 -9.67 -5.84
CA CYS A 240 -7.83 -9.84 -7.04
C CYS A 240 -6.32 -9.90 -6.79
N HIS A 241 -5.80 -9.22 -5.76
CA HIS A 241 -4.37 -8.96 -5.63
C HIS A 241 -3.79 -9.27 -4.24
N GLY A 242 -2.61 -9.92 -4.24
CA GLY A 242 -1.73 -10.05 -3.08
C GLY A 242 -0.31 -9.55 -3.38
N ARG A 243 -0.15 -8.56 -4.27
CA ARG A 243 1.14 -8.09 -4.80
C ARG A 243 1.62 -6.82 -4.06
N PRO A 244 2.72 -6.85 -3.29
CA PRO A 244 3.57 -5.67 -3.16
C PRO A 244 4.27 -5.44 -4.51
N LEU A 245 4.52 -4.18 -4.86
CA LEU A 245 5.28 -3.86 -6.07
C LEU A 245 6.64 -4.61 -6.01
N PRO A 246 6.97 -5.49 -6.97
CA PRO A 246 8.28 -6.16 -7.01
C PRO A 246 9.40 -5.11 -7.15
N PRO A 247 10.65 -5.45 -6.81
CA PRO A 247 11.78 -4.60 -7.15
C PRO A 247 11.77 -4.35 -8.65
N MET A 248 11.69 -3.07 -9.01
CA MET A 248 11.48 -2.62 -10.38
C MET A 248 12.69 -2.97 -11.25
N THR A 249 12.48 -3.75 -12.31
CA THR A 249 13.54 -4.03 -13.28
C THR A 249 13.90 -2.76 -14.08
N PRO A 250 15.11 -2.65 -14.66
CA PRO A 250 15.48 -1.50 -15.49
C PRO A 250 14.53 -1.26 -16.69
N ALA A 251 14.00 -2.34 -17.27
CA ALA A 251 13.04 -2.27 -18.38
C ALA A 251 11.67 -1.72 -17.92
N GLU A 252 11.16 -2.20 -16.78
CA GLU A 252 9.93 -1.67 -16.18
C GLU A 252 10.09 -0.22 -15.77
N ARG A 253 11.22 0.14 -15.16
CA ARG A 253 11.57 1.52 -14.83
C ARG A 253 11.51 2.40 -16.05
N SER A 254 12.19 2.01 -17.12
CA SER A 254 12.19 2.77 -18.38
C SER A 254 10.79 2.93 -18.98
N ALA A 255 9.95 1.90 -18.90
CA ALA A 255 8.57 1.96 -19.41
C ALA A 255 7.70 2.91 -18.57
N ILE A 256 7.78 2.84 -17.24
CA ILE A 256 7.05 3.71 -16.33
C ILE A 256 7.49 5.16 -16.50
N LEU A 257 8.79 5.42 -16.67
CA LEU A 257 9.31 6.77 -16.88
C LEU A 257 8.85 7.37 -18.21
N ARG A 258 8.80 6.58 -19.29
CA ARG A 258 8.21 7.04 -20.56
C ARG A 258 6.74 7.38 -20.38
N HIS A 259 5.99 6.52 -19.71
CA HIS A 259 4.58 6.77 -19.44
C HIS A 259 4.34 8.01 -18.57
N ALA A 260 5.13 8.19 -17.51
CA ALA A 260 5.09 9.36 -16.65
C ALA A 260 5.36 10.65 -17.44
N ARG A 261 6.36 10.64 -18.33
CA ARG A 261 6.65 11.75 -19.25
C ARG A 261 5.49 12.07 -20.17
N ASP A 262 4.89 11.06 -20.80
CA ASP A 262 3.81 11.27 -21.75
C ASP A 262 2.57 11.86 -21.05
N LEU A 263 2.21 11.34 -19.88
CA LEU A 263 1.14 11.87 -19.03
C LEU A 263 1.42 13.30 -18.58
N PHE A 264 2.64 13.57 -18.09
CA PHE A 264 3.01 14.90 -17.61
C PHE A 264 2.90 15.93 -18.73
N ASN A 265 3.43 15.59 -19.92
CA ASN A 265 3.44 16.48 -21.07
C ASN A 265 2.06 16.65 -21.71
N ALA A 266 1.12 15.74 -21.44
CA ALA A 266 -0.29 15.86 -21.84
C ALA A 266 -1.12 16.70 -20.85
N GLY A 267 -0.56 17.09 -19.69
CA GLY A 267 -1.28 17.80 -18.63
C GLY A 267 -2.02 16.90 -17.65
N ASP A 268 -1.89 15.57 -17.76
CA ASP A 268 -2.48 14.60 -16.83
C ASP A 268 -1.65 14.50 -15.53
N TYR A 269 -1.47 15.63 -14.84
CA TYR A 269 -0.51 15.77 -13.74
C TYR A 269 -0.77 14.83 -12.58
N TRP A 270 -2.03 14.49 -12.29
CA TRP A 270 -2.35 13.50 -11.27
C TRP A 270 -1.85 12.10 -11.63
N LEU A 271 -2.02 11.68 -12.89
CA LEU A 271 -1.57 10.37 -13.34
C LEU A 271 -0.04 10.34 -13.48
N ALA A 272 0.56 11.45 -13.93
CA ALA A 272 2.01 11.60 -13.95
C ALA A 272 2.62 11.51 -12.54
N HIS A 273 1.97 12.15 -11.56
CA HIS A 273 2.34 12.05 -10.15
C HIS A 273 2.37 10.59 -9.68
N GLU A 274 1.30 9.83 -9.90
CA GLU A 274 1.23 8.41 -9.53
C GLU A 274 2.31 7.56 -10.20
N ALA A 275 2.59 7.81 -11.49
CA ALA A 275 3.62 7.09 -12.25
C ALA A 275 5.03 7.39 -11.72
N LEU A 276 5.35 8.65 -11.43
CA LEU A 276 6.63 9.05 -10.83
C LEU A 276 6.79 8.50 -9.40
N GLU A 277 5.71 8.49 -8.62
CA GLU A 277 5.71 7.93 -7.27
C GLU A 277 5.99 6.42 -7.29
N THR A 278 5.53 5.70 -8.33
CA THR A 278 5.84 4.28 -8.53
C THR A 278 7.34 4.02 -8.66
N VAL A 279 8.08 4.89 -9.37
CA VAL A 279 9.54 4.79 -9.51
C VAL A 279 10.25 5.23 -8.23
N TRP A 280 9.80 6.34 -7.62
CA TRP A 280 10.35 6.80 -6.35
C TRP A 280 10.30 5.73 -5.26
N ARG A 281 9.19 4.98 -5.17
CA ARG A 281 9.01 3.91 -4.19
C ARG A 281 9.95 2.72 -4.39
N SER A 282 10.59 2.57 -5.56
CA SER A 282 11.60 1.53 -5.79
C SER A 282 13.03 1.97 -5.47
N ILE A 283 13.23 3.23 -5.06
CA ILE A 283 14.55 3.81 -4.79
C ILE A 283 14.95 3.54 -3.35
N ILE A 284 16.13 2.94 -3.18
CA ILE A 284 16.63 2.48 -1.88
C ILE A 284 17.47 3.58 -1.18
N ARG A 285 17.93 4.60 -1.93
CA ARG A 285 18.86 5.62 -1.43
C ARG A 285 18.16 6.95 -1.10
N GLU A 286 18.40 7.47 0.11
CA GLU A 286 17.75 8.68 0.63
C GLU A 286 18.07 9.95 -0.17
N ASP A 287 19.26 10.03 -0.77
CA ASP A 287 19.71 11.20 -1.53
C ASP A 287 19.03 11.31 -2.91
N GLU A 288 18.75 10.17 -3.54
CA GLU A 288 17.94 10.08 -4.76
C GLU A 288 16.48 10.45 -4.48
N ALA A 289 15.94 9.97 -3.36
CA ALA A 289 14.53 10.15 -2.98
C ALA A 289 14.09 11.62 -2.98
N ALA A 290 14.97 12.56 -2.61
CA ALA A 290 14.66 13.98 -2.57
C ALA A 290 14.31 14.57 -3.95
N VAL A 291 15.09 14.25 -4.99
CA VAL A 291 14.86 14.79 -6.35
C VAL A 291 13.58 14.22 -6.95
N TRP A 292 13.32 12.92 -6.73
CA TRP A 292 12.07 12.28 -7.14
C TRP A 292 10.84 12.83 -6.43
N GLN A 293 10.93 13.09 -5.13
CA GLN A 293 9.90 13.84 -4.40
C GLN A 293 9.66 15.22 -5.02
N GLY A 294 10.72 15.90 -5.47
CA GLY A 294 10.62 17.17 -6.18
C GLY A 294 9.81 17.07 -7.48
N LEU A 295 10.04 16.04 -8.31
CA LEU A 295 9.29 15.80 -9.55
C LEU A 295 7.81 15.47 -9.28
N ILE A 296 7.56 14.65 -8.27
CA ILE A 296 6.22 14.29 -7.77
C ILE A 296 5.47 15.54 -7.30
N GLN A 297 6.12 16.37 -6.48
CA GLN A 297 5.54 17.62 -5.98
C GLN A 297 5.34 18.64 -7.09
N ALA A 298 6.19 18.67 -8.11
CA ALA A 298 6.00 19.53 -9.28
C ALA A 298 4.72 19.20 -10.04
N ALA A 299 4.44 17.91 -10.26
CA ALA A 299 3.18 17.47 -10.87
C ALA A 299 1.97 17.90 -10.01
N ALA A 300 2.03 17.69 -8.69
CA ALA A 300 0.99 18.13 -7.77
C ALA A 300 0.79 19.66 -7.78
N ALA A 301 1.87 20.44 -7.83
CA ALA A 301 1.80 21.90 -7.88
C ALA A 301 1.15 22.42 -9.16
N LEU A 302 1.44 21.82 -10.31
CA LEU A 302 0.79 22.17 -11.58
C LEU A 302 -0.70 21.80 -11.58
N LEU A 303 -1.07 20.68 -10.95
CA LEU A 303 -2.49 20.33 -10.73
C LEU A 303 -3.19 21.33 -9.81
N HIS A 304 -2.52 21.82 -8.76
CA HIS A 304 -3.05 22.89 -7.92
C HIS A 304 -3.29 24.17 -8.73
N ARG A 305 -2.36 24.51 -9.64
CA ARG A 305 -2.49 25.65 -10.55
C ARG A 305 -3.67 25.50 -11.49
N GLU A 306 -3.88 24.34 -12.12
CA GLU A 306 -5.06 24.07 -12.96
C GLU A 306 -6.38 24.23 -12.20
N ARG A 307 -6.37 23.90 -10.91
CA ARG A 307 -7.55 24.01 -10.03
C ARG A 307 -7.74 25.40 -9.43
N GLY A 308 -6.86 26.37 -9.71
CA GLY A 308 -6.88 27.70 -9.10
C GLY A 308 -6.64 27.69 -7.59
N ASN A 309 -5.88 26.72 -7.08
CA ASN A 309 -5.53 26.61 -5.66
C ASN A 309 -4.16 27.25 -5.41
N ASP A 310 -4.14 28.57 -5.26
CA ASP A 310 -2.92 29.38 -5.12
C ASP A 310 -2.07 28.98 -3.90
N HIS A 311 -2.73 28.65 -2.78
CA HIS A 311 -2.02 28.18 -1.59
C HIS A 311 -1.28 26.86 -1.83
N GLY A 312 -1.91 25.92 -2.56
CA GLY A 312 -1.28 24.67 -2.96
C GLY A 312 -0.10 24.89 -3.92
N VAL A 313 -0.22 25.84 -4.85
CA VAL A 313 0.86 26.25 -5.76
C VAL A 313 2.05 26.78 -4.96
N GLU A 314 1.82 27.68 -3.99
CA GLU A 314 2.88 28.28 -3.18
C GLU A 314 3.60 27.24 -2.32
N VAL A 315 2.86 26.47 -1.52
CA VAL A 315 3.43 25.54 -0.54
C VAL A 315 4.09 24.35 -1.23
N VAL A 316 3.36 23.66 -2.12
CA VAL A 316 3.86 22.45 -2.78
C VAL A 316 4.87 22.79 -3.86
N GLY A 317 4.65 23.88 -4.61
CA GLY A 317 5.58 24.36 -5.62
C GLY A 317 6.90 24.84 -5.02
N GLY A 318 6.87 25.58 -3.90
CA GLY A 318 8.07 25.96 -3.17
C GLY A 318 8.89 24.76 -2.69
N ALA A 319 8.23 23.74 -2.14
CA ALA A 319 8.87 22.49 -1.74
C ALA A 319 9.49 21.74 -2.94
N ALA A 320 8.79 21.69 -4.07
CA ALA A 320 9.29 21.08 -5.30
C ALA A 320 10.57 21.79 -5.78
N LEU A 321 10.56 23.13 -5.86
CA LEU A 321 11.70 23.93 -6.31
C LEU A 321 12.93 23.79 -5.39
N ALA A 322 12.71 23.66 -4.08
CA ALA A 322 13.76 23.44 -3.11
C ALA A 322 14.40 22.05 -3.31
N LYS A 323 13.59 21.00 -3.47
CA LYS A 323 14.07 19.62 -3.66
C LYS A 323 14.74 19.36 -5.00
N LEU A 324 14.30 20.05 -6.05
CA LEU A 324 14.92 20.01 -7.38
C LEU A 324 16.16 20.91 -7.47
N GLY A 325 16.50 21.65 -6.41
CA GLY A 325 17.66 22.53 -6.37
C GLY A 325 18.97 21.74 -6.36
N GLY A 326 19.93 22.18 -7.19
CA GLY A 326 21.26 21.58 -7.26
C GLY A 326 21.67 21.21 -8.69
N PRO A 327 22.88 20.63 -8.86
CA PRO A 327 23.35 20.15 -10.15
C PRO A 327 22.54 18.93 -10.62
N GLN A 328 22.57 18.67 -11.93
CA GLN A 328 21.98 17.47 -12.52
C GLN A 328 22.60 16.22 -11.89
N ARG A 329 21.77 15.31 -11.38
CA ARG A 329 22.27 14.05 -10.83
C ARG A 329 22.42 12.97 -11.91
N PRO A 330 23.47 12.13 -11.84
CA PRO A 330 23.71 11.06 -12.81
C PRO A 330 22.70 9.91 -12.72
N ASP A 331 22.10 9.71 -11.55
CA ASP A 331 21.15 8.64 -11.18
C ASP A 331 19.68 8.98 -11.45
N VAL A 332 19.41 10.16 -12.01
CA VAL A 332 18.07 10.60 -12.43
C VAL A 332 18.04 10.72 -13.95
N GLU A 333 17.07 10.07 -14.58
CA GLU A 333 16.92 9.98 -16.04
C GLU A 333 16.38 11.27 -16.68
N PHE A 334 15.70 12.11 -15.90
CA PHE A 334 15.13 13.38 -16.37
C PHE A 334 16.10 14.55 -16.24
N ASP A 335 16.01 15.51 -17.15
CA ASP A 335 16.69 16.81 -17.04
C ASP A 335 15.99 17.67 -15.98
N THR A 336 16.51 17.60 -14.76
CA THR A 336 15.91 18.28 -13.60
C THR A 336 16.30 19.75 -13.54
N VAL A 337 17.43 20.13 -14.16
CA VAL A 337 17.94 21.52 -14.13
C VAL A 337 17.08 22.41 -15.01
N THR A 338 16.87 22.01 -16.27
CA THR A 338 16.02 22.75 -17.21
C THR A 338 14.57 22.73 -16.73
N PHE A 339 14.09 21.55 -16.29
CA PHE A 339 12.74 21.39 -15.75
C PHE A 339 12.47 22.34 -14.57
N ARG A 340 13.38 22.43 -13.59
CA ARG A 340 13.23 23.33 -12.43
C ARG A 340 13.13 24.80 -12.85
N ALA A 341 13.97 25.25 -13.78
CA ALA A 341 13.95 26.63 -14.24
C ALA A 341 12.65 26.99 -14.94
N GLN A 342 12.09 26.07 -15.73
CA GLN A 342 10.78 26.22 -16.36
C GLN A 342 9.65 26.18 -15.32
N LEU A 343 9.70 25.24 -14.37
CA LEU A 343 8.73 25.14 -13.28
C LEU A 343 8.66 26.44 -12.47
N ALA A 344 9.79 27.06 -12.15
CA ALA A 344 9.81 28.32 -11.40
C ALA A 344 9.02 29.43 -12.11
N ARG A 345 9.21 29.58 -13.42
CA ARG A 345 8.44 30.55 -14.24
C ARG A 345 6.97 30.18 -14.35
N ALA A 346 6.68 28.91 -14.52
CA ALA A 346 5.33 28.39 -14.63
C ALA A 346 4.50 28.63 -13.35
N LEU A 347 5.13 28.53 -12.17
CA LEU A 347 4.48 28.74 -10.88
C LEU A 347 4.26 30.23 -10.55
N THR A 348 5.04 31.14 -11.14
CA THR A 348 4.82 32.60 -11.01
C THR A 348 3.88 33.16 -12.09
N GLY A 349 3.35 32.31 -12.97
CA GLY A 349 2.48 32.72 -14.08
C GLY A 349 3.21 33.27 -15.30
N GLU A 350 4.55 33.22 -15.32
CA GLU A 350 5.42 33.77 -16.37
C GLU A 350 5.89 32.71 -17.37
N GLY A 351 5.02 31.77 -17.74
CA GLY A 351 5.32 30.79 -18.78
C GLY A 351 4.43 29.56 -18.77
N ASP A 352 4.54 28.79 -19.86
CA ASP A 352 3.87 27.51 -20.00
C ASP A 352 4.38 26.49 -18.96
N PRO A 353 3.56 25.50 -18.57
CA PRO A 353 4.04 24.40 -17.74
C PRO A 353 5.30 23.74 -18.34
N PRO A 354 6.26 23.34 -17.49
CA PRO A 354 7.49 22.69 -17.95
C PRO A 354 7.16 21.40 -18.69
N ARG A 355 8.05 20.97 -19.58
CA ARG A 355 7.98 19.63 -20.16
C ARG A 355 8.92 18.70 -19.42
N LEU A 356 8.44 17.50 -19.08
CA LEU A 356 9.26 16.46 -18.49
C LEU A 356 10.03 15.77 -19.63
N GLU A 357 11.36 15.92 -19.66
CA GLU A 357 12.21 15.41 -20.73
C GLU A 357 13.36 14.57 -20.16
N PHE A 358 13.70 13.50 -20.89
CA PHE A 358 14.89 12.72 -20.59
C PHE A 358 16.14 13.54 -20.89
N ARG A 359 17.21 13.27 -20.13
CA ARG A 359 18.52 13.86 -20.41
C ARG A 359 18.99 13.43 -21.79
N ALA A 360 19.71 14.31 -22.48
CA ALA A 360 20.50 13.90 -23.63
C ALA A 360 21.58 12.93 -23.14
N ASP A 361 21.72 11.77 -23.79
CA ASP A 361 22.77 10.79 -23.50
C ASP A 361 24.15 11.47 -23.67
N ASP A 362 24.87 11.76 -22.58
CA ASP A 362 26.32 11.93 -22.62
C ASP A 362 26.95 10.54 -22.79
N ARG A 363 26.80 9.94 -23.97
CA ARG A 363 27.68 8.81 -24.34
C ARG A 363 29.03 9.40 -24.72
N PRO A 364 30.15 8.99 -24.09
CA PRO A 364 31.44 9.21 -24.71
C PRO A 364 31.42 8.55 -26.09
N GLN A 365 31.80 9.30 -27.13
CA GLN A 365 31.99 8.71 -28.46
C GLN A 365 33.03 7.59 -28.34
N PRO A 366 32.81 6.42 -28.97
CA PRO A 366 33.85 5.42 -29.07
C PRO A 366 34.93 5.94 -30.01
N GLY A 367 36.00 6.51 -29.44
CA GLY A 367 37.23 6.84 -30.16
C GLY A 367 37.68 8.28 -30.03
N SER A 368 38.58 8.53 -29.08
CA SER A 368 39.66 9.52 -29.21
C SER A 368 40.87 9.04 -28.42
#